data_AF-A0A497R7V9-F1
#
_entry.id   AF-A0A497R7V9-F1
#
_cell.length_a   1.000
_cell.length_b   1.000
_cell.length_c   1.000
_cell.angle_alpha   90.00
_cell.angle_beta   90.00
_cell.angle_gamma   90.00
#
_symmetry.space_group_name_H-M   'P 1'
#
loop_
_entity.id
_entity.type
_entity.pdbx_description
1 polymer ?
#
loop_
_entity_poly.entity_id
_entity_poly.type
_entity_poly.pdbx_seq_one_letter_code
_entity_poly.pdbx_strand_id
1 'polypeptide(L)'
;MRKLYIDFRKTYILVENLRKLGKVKHISHSGLIVVSGIKNLPKVGSEVVDRRMGKIGFVYDIIGPTKSPFVLIKPKGRLDKIILDELFVVVSHAGSRKGKGERKRKGKGNRKKRN
;
A
#
# COMPACT_ATOMS: atom_id res chain seq x y z
N MET A 1 29.04 10.66 7.83
CA MET A 1 28.19 10.66 9.04
C MET A 1 26.79 11.25 8.76
N ARG A 2 25.94 10.56 7.97
CA ARG A 2 24.57 11.00 7.61
C ARG A 2 23.54 9.87 7.73
N LYS A 3 23.75 8.93 8.66
CA LYS A 3 22.94 7.70 8.75
C LYS A 3 22.15 7.53 10.06
N LEU A 4 22.34 8.42 11.03
CA LEU A 4 21.66 8.36 12.34
C LEU A 4 20.68 9.52 12.61
N TYR A 5 20.44 10.38 11.62
CA TYR A 5 19.27 11.26 11.59
C TYR A 5 18.23 10.62 10.66
N ILE A 6 17.82 9.38 10.95
CA ILE A 6 16.45 8.98 10.58
C ILE A 6 15.58 9.84 11.49
N ASP A 7 15.30 11.01 10.93
CA ASP A 7 14.64 12.17 11.48
C ASP A 7 13.55 11.77 12.48
N PHE A 8 13.82 11.95 13.77
CA PHE A 8 12.87 11.67 14.85
C PHE A 8 11.54 12.34 14.52
N ARG A 9 11.59 13.55 13.95
CA ARG A 9 10.43 14.26 13.42
C ARG A 9 9.63 13.45 12.41
N LYS A 10 10.29 12.79 11.44
CA LYS A 10 9.63 11.95 10.43
C LYS A 10 8.98 10.73 11.07
N THR A 11 9.65 10.05 11.99
CA THR A 11 9.09 8.87 12.67
C THR A 11 7.87 9.25 13.52
N TYR A 12 7.93 10.36 14.25
CA TYR A 12 6.80 10.87 15.06
C TYR A 12 5.61 11.26 14.19
N ILE A 13 5.86 11.96 13.07
CA ILE A 13 4.80 12.28 12.10
C ILE A 13 4.18 11.00 11.51
N LEU A 14 4.96 9.95 11.25
CA LEU A 14 4.42 8.67 10.78
C LEU A 14 3.52 8.03 11.85
N VAL A 15 3.93 8.05 13.11
CA VAL A 15 3.18 7.48 14.25
C VAL A 15 1.87 8.23 14.48
N GLU A 16 1.88 9.57 14.44
CA GLU A 16 0.66 10.40 14.56
C GLU A 16 -0.34 10.13 13.43
N ASN A 17 0.12 9.57 12.31
CA ASN A 17 -0.70 9.30 11.13
C ASN A 17 -0.94 7.80 10.87
N LEU A 18 -0.81 6.95 11.89
CA LEU A 18 -1.17 5.53 11.77
C LEU A 18 -2.66 5.31 11.96
N ARG A 19 -3.24 4.47 11.09
CA ARG A 19 -4.60 3.97 11.26
C ARG A 19 -4.61 2.46 11.28
N LYS A 20 -5.29 1.87 12.26
CA LYS A 20 -5.53 0.43 12.31
C LYS A 20 -6.30 0.01 11.06
N LEU A 21 -5.81 -1.01 10.37
CA LEU A 21 -6.38 -1.47 9.10
C LEU A 21 -7.51 -2.48 9.31
N GLY A 22 -7.22 -3.57 10.04
CA GLY A 22 -8.16 -4.67 10.26
C GLY A 22 -7.49 -5.90 10.87
N LYS A 23 -8.13 -7.05 10.73
CA LYS A 23 -7.63 -8.37 11.19
C LYS A 23 -7.11 -9.17 10.01
N VAL A 24 -5.88 -9.69 10.12
CA VAL A 24 -5.32 -10.62 9.14
C VAL A 24 -6.11 -11.93 9.18
N LYS A 25 -6.45 -12.45 8.00
CA LYS A 25 -7.17 -13.73 7.85
C LYS A 25 -6.24 -14.86 7.46
N HIS A 26 -5.49 -14.68 6.38
CA HIS A 26 -4.51 -15.64 5.89
C HIS A 26 -3.63 -14.97 4.84
N ILE A 27 -2.61 -15.69 4.40
CA ILE A 27 -1.83 -15.38 3.21
C ILE A 27 -2.41 -16.21 2.07
N SER A 28 -2.76 -15.58 0.95
CA SER A 28 -3.26 -16.27 -0.24
C SER A 28 -2.17 -17.17 -0.86
N HIS A 29 -2.58 -18.10 -1.73
CA HIS A 29 -1.63 -18.89 -2.53
C HIS A 29 -0.67 -18.03 -3.36
N SER A 30 -1.10 -16.83 -3.78
CA SER A 30 -0.26 -15.85 -4.49
C SER A 30 0.64 -15.01 -3.58
N GLY A 31 0.66 -15.28 -2.28
CA GLY A 31 1.50 -14.58 -1.30
C GLY A 31 0.97 -13.20 -0.87
N LEU A 32 -0.32 -12.90 -1.09
CA LEU A 32 -0.94 -11.66 -0.62
C LEU A 32 -1.51 -11.85 0.78
N ILE A 33 -1.30 -10.88 1.66
CA ILE A 33 -1.92 -10.90 2.98
C ILE A 33 -3.35 -10.39 2.84
N VAL A 34 -4.31 -11.18 3.31
CA VAL A 34 -5.74 -10.86 3.25
C VAL A 34 -6.18 -10.29 4.59
N VAL A 35 -6.73 -9.07 4.58
CA VAL A 35 -7.21 -8.37 5.79
C VAL A 35 -8.70 -8.11 5.69
N SER A 36 -9.41 -8.31 6.80
CA SER A 36 -10.86 -8.12 6.92
C SER A 36 -11.20 -7.23 8.11
N GLY A 37 -12.50 -6.89 8.28
CA GLY A 37 -12.93 -6.02 9.37
C GLY A 37 -12.48 -4.58 9.17
N ILE A 38 -12.45 -4.14 7.91
CA ILE A 38 -11.96 -2.82 7.51
C ILE A 38 -12.96 -1.76 7.96
N LYS A 39 -12.60 -0.99 8.99
CA LYS A 39 -13.41 0.14 9.45
C LYS A 39 -13.29 1.34 8.52
N ASN A 40 -12.10 1.55 7.98
CA ASN A 40 -11.76 2.68 7.14
C ASN A 40 -10.98 2.20 5.92
N LEU A 41 -11.52 2.47 4.73
CA LEU A 41 -10.86 2.07 3.49
C LEU A 41 -9.52 2.81 3.34
N PRO A 42 -8.40 2.08 3.18
CA PRO A 42 -7.12 2.70 2.88
C PRO A 42 -7.06 3.14 1.42
N LYS A 43 -6.03 3.91 1.06
CA LYS A 43 -5.72 4.14 -0.35
C LYS A 43 -4.92 2.95 -0.89
N VAL A 44 -5.20 2.55 -2.13
CA VAL A 44 -4.33 1.61 -2.85
C VAL A 44 -2.93 2.23 -2.97
N GLY A 45 -1.91 1.42 -2.69
CA GLY A 45 -0.51 1.85 -2.60
C GLY A 45 -0.08 2.39 -1.23
N SER A 46 -0.98 2.55 -0.25
CA SER A 46 -0.60 2.96 1.11
C SER A 46 0.39 1.98 1.73
N GLU A 47 1.40 2.50 2.42
CA GLU A 47 2.37 1.69 3.16
C GLU A 47 1.69 1.04 4.37
N VAL A 48 1.97 -0.25 4.55
CA VAL A 48 1.48 -1.06 5.67
C VAL A 48 2.63 -1.41 6.58
N VAL A 49 2.44 -1.19 7.87
CA VAL A 49 3.39 -1.51 8.94
C VAL A 49 2.74 -2.36 10.02
N ASP A 50 3.55 -3.04 10.82
CA ASP A 50 3.12 -3.69 12.06
C ASP A 50 3.14 -2.72 13.25
N ARG A 51 2.79 -3.22 14.44
CA ARG A 51 2.83 -2.45 15.70
C ARG A 51 4.23 -1.94 16.07
N ARG A 52 5.29 -2.62 15.61
CA ARG A 52 6.70 -2.26 15.86
C ARG A 52 7.26 -1.32 14.80
N MET A 53 6.42 -0.74 13.95
CA MET A 53 6.82 0.08 12.79
C MET A 53 7.65 -0.70 11.74
N GLY A 54 7.59 -2.03 11.79
CA GLY A 54 8.16 -2.91 10.79
C GLY A 54 7.39 -2.77 9.48
N LYS A 55 8.10 -2.44 8.39
CA LYS A 55 7.49 -2.33 7.06
C LYS A 55 7.08 -3.70 6.55
N ILE A 56 5.78 -3.90 6.37
CA ILE A 56 5.21 -5.15 5.87
C ILE A 56 5.13 -5.12 4.34
N GLY A 57 4.61 -4.01 3.80
CA GLY A 57 4.35 -3.92 2.37
C GLY A 57 3.47 -2.73 2.02
N PHE A 58 2.59 -2.93 1.04
CA PHE A 58 1.67 -1.91 0.59
C PHE A 58 0.30 -2.49 0.23
N VAL A 59 -0.73 -1.67 0.34
CA VAL A 59 -2.09 -2.01 -0.12
C VAL A 59 -2.05 -2.25 -1.63
N TYR A 60 -2.32 -3.48 -2.03
CA TYR A 60 -2.33 -3.91 -3.43
C TYR A 60 -3.70 -3.66 -4.08
N ASP A 61 -4.77 -4.08 -3.41
CA ASP A 61 -6.14 -3.96 -3.91
C ASP A 61 -7.17 -4.02 -2.77
N ILE A 62 -8.41 -3.65 -3.08
CA ILE A 62 -9.57 -3.74 -2.18
C ILE A 62 -10.69 -4.47 -2.92
N ILE A 63 -11.11 -5.61 -2.40
CA ILE A 63 -12.04 -6.53 -3.07
C ILE A 63 -13.21 -6.92 -2.17
N GLY A 64 -14.21 -7.57 -2.75
CA GLY A 64 -15.32 -8.19 -2.03
C GLY A 64 -16.52 -7.26 -1.79
N PRO A 65 -17.42 -7.64 -0.87
CA PRO A 65 -18.66 -6.91 -0.62
C PRO A 65 -18.42 -5.49 -0.11
N THR A 66 -19.26 -4.54 -0.54
CA THR A 66 -19.13 -3.13 -0.15
C THR A 66 -19.33 -2.89 1.35
N LYS A 67 -20.16 -3.71 2.01
CA LYS A 67 -20.39 -3.64 3.47
C LYS A 67 -19.26 -4.27 4.29
N SER A 68 -18.48 -5.18 3.70
CA SER A 68 -17.45 -5.97 4.41
C SER A 68 -16.27 -6.28 3.47
N PRO A 69 -15.54 -5.25 3.04
CA PRO A 69 -14.47 -5.42 2.06
C PRO A 69 -13.26 -6.14 2.65
N PHE A 70 -12.47 -6.72 1.76
CA PHE A 70 -11.15 -7.28 2.05
C PHE A 70 -10.06 -6.39 1.45
N VAL A 71 -8.99 -6.18 2.20
CA VAL A 71 -7.80 -5.47 1.72
C VAL A 71 -6.71 -6.50 1.45
N LEU A 72 -6.16 -6.46 0.25
CA LEU A 72 -5.02 -7.27 -0.15
C LEU A 72 -3.74 -6.46 0.03
N ILE A 73 -2.74 -7.04 0.68
CA ILE A 73 -1.45 -6.39 0.90
C ILE A 73 -0.39 -7.20 0.19
N LYS A 74 0.43 -6.51 -0.61
CA LYS A 74 1.60 -7.11 -1.24
C LYS A 74 2.81 -6.95 -0.32
N PRO A 75 3.39 -8.05 0.19
CA PRO A 75 4.57 -7.99 1.04
C PRO A 75 5.77 -7.44 0.26
N LYS A 76 6.65 -6.71 0.96
CA LYS A 76 7.91 -6.20 0.38
C LYS A 76 9.12 -7.08 0.72
N GLY A 77 8.98 -7.97 1.70
CA GLY A 77 10.05 -8.86 2.18
C GLY A 77 9.55 -10.30 2.38
N ARG A 78 10.39 -11.11 3.02
CA ARG A 78 10.01 -12.50 3.34
C ARG A 78 8.98 -12.51 4.47
N LEU A 79 7.95 -13.34 4.30
CA LEU A 79 6.79 -13.43 5.20
C LEU A 79 7.09 -14.15 6.52
N ASP A 80 8.10 -15.03 6.55
CA ASP A 80 8.53 -15.82 7.72
C ASP A 80 8.96 -14.97 8.92
N LYS A 81 9.31 -13.70 8.69
CA LYS A 81 9.75 -12.77 9.73
C LYS A 81 8.67 -11.78 10.15
N ILE A 82 7.47 -11.87 9.58
CA ILE A 82 6.41 -10.89 9.77
C ILE A 82 5.44 -11.38 10.84
N ILE A 83 5.31 -10.61 11.91
CA ILE A 83 4.28 -10.82 12.93
C ILE A 83 2.98 -10.19 12.41
N LEU A 84 1.99 -11.02 12.08
CA LEU A 84 0.76 -10.61 11.38
C LEU A 84 -0.43 -10.28 12.31
N ASP A 85 -0.18 -10.04 13.59
CA ASP A 85 -1.25 -9.88 14.58
C ASP A 85 -2.08 -8.61 14.35
N GLU A 86 -1.40 -7.49 14.06
CA GLU A 86 -2.05 -6.21 13.82
C GLU A 86 -1.32 -5.38 12.77
N LEU A 87 -2.08 -4.95 11.75
CA LEU A 87 -1.57 -4.15 10.65
C LEU A 87 -2.15 -2.74 10.68
N PHE A 88 -1.29 -1.77 10.34
CA PHE A 88 -1.60 -0.36 10.31
C PHE A 88 -1.23 0.21 8.94
N VAL A 89 -2.02 1.16 8.46
CA VAL A 89 -1.67 1.97 7.29
C VAL A 89 -1.10 3.30 7.72
N VAL A 90 -0.03 3.71 7.04
CA VAL A 90 0.55 5.04 7.18
C VAL A 90 -0.25 6.02 6.31
N VAL A 91 -0.91 6.99 6.93
CA VAL A 91 -1.61 8.06 6.22
C VAL A 91 -0.64 9.21 5.97
N SER A 92 0.04 9.20 4.84
CA SER A 92 0.78 10.40 4.42
C SER A 92 -0.21 11.44 3.89
N HIS A 93 -0.27 12.59 4.54
CA HIS A 93 -0.87 13.79 3.95
C HIS A 93 -0.02 14.19 2.74
N ALA A 94 -0.59 14.00 1.55
CA ALA A 94 -0.12 14.47 0.24
C ALA A 94 1.36 14.21 -0.13
N GLY A 95 1.64 13.27 -1.05
CA GLY A 95 2.78 13.46 -1.96
C GLY A 95 3.61 12.27 -2.47
N SER A 96 3.34 10.99 -2.19
CA SER A 96 4.19 9.90 -2.72
C SER A 96 3.74 9.39 -4.10
N ARG A 97 4.10 10.17 -5.12
CA ARG A 97 4.08 9.82 -6.55
C ARG A 97 4.65 8.43 -6.83
N LYS A 98 3.94 7.60 -7.62
CA LYS A 98 4.40 7.04 -8.92
C LYS A 98 3.30 6.19 -9.57
N GLY A 99 2.24 6.86 -10.05
CA GLY A 99 1.41 6.27 -11.10
C GLY A 99 2.25 6.17 -12.36
N LYS A 100 2.86 5.00 -12.62
CA LYS A 100 3.56 4.72 -13.88
C LYS A 100 2.51 4.44 -14.96
N GLY A 101 1.75 5.46 -15.31
CA GLY A 101 0.86 5.48 -16.46
C GLY A 101 1.60 6.00 -17.68
N GLU A 102 2.25 5.10 -18.42
CA GLU A 102 2.60 5.36 -19.82
C GLU A 102 2.10 4.18 -20.67
N ARG A 103 0.80 4.17 -20.97
CA ARG A 103 0.34 3.50 -22.18
C ARG A 103 0.65 4.45 -23.33
N LYS A 104 1.81 4.30 -23.97
CA LYS A 104 2.10 4.91 -25.27
C LYS A 104 1.06 4.39 -26.28
N ARG A 105 -0.04 5.14 -26.46
CA ARG A 105 -0.95 4.93 -27.59
C ARG A 105 -0.18 5.34 -28.84
N LYS A 106 0.36 4.37 -29.58
CA LYS A 106 0.86 4.59 -30.94
C LYS A 106 -0.31 5.09 -31.78
N GLY A 107 -0.33 6.38 -32.08
CA GLY A 107 -1.31 7.00 -32.96
C GLY A 107 -1.20 6.39 -34.36
N LYS A 108 -2.28 5.76 -34.81
CA LYS A 108 -2.48 5.33 -36.19
C LYS A 108 -2.90 6.59 -36.97
N GLY A 109 -1.93 7.28 -37.56
CA GLY A 109 -2.16 8.54 -38.27
C GLY A 109 -1.34 8.59 -39.55
N ASN A 110 -1.81 7.94 -40.60
CA ASN A 110 -1.39 8.28 -41.96
C ASN A 110 -2.63 8.40 -42.84
N ARG A 111 -3.35 9.51 -42.64
CA ARG A 111 -4.35 10.01 -43.59
C ARG A 111 -3.74 11.25 -44.22
N LYS A 112 -2.73 11.05 -45.08
CA LYS A 112 -2.19 12.12 -45.92
C LYS A 112 -3.18 12.32 -47.06
N LYS A 113 -3.94 13.40 -46.98
CA LYS A 113 -4.84 13.90 -48.03
C LYS A 113 -4.20 15.17 -48.59
N ARG A 114 -4.16 15.26 -49.93
CA ARG A 114 -3.87 16.44 -50.79
C ARG A 114 -2.39 16.83 -50.92
N ASN A 115 -1.89 17.28 -52.07
CA ASN A 115 -2.54 17.76 -53.31
C ASN A 115 -2.58 16.74 -54.44
#